data_AF-A0A1G1GCK1-F1
#
_entry.id   AF-A0A1G1GCK1-F1
#
_cell.length_a   1.000
_cell.length_b   1.000
_cell.length_c   1.000
_cell.angle_alpha   90.00
_cell.angle_beta   90.00
_cell.angle_gamma   90.00
#
_symmetry.space_group_name_H-M   'P 1'
#
loop_
_entity.id
_entity.type
_entity.pdbx_description
1 polymer ?
#
loop_
_entity_poly.entity_id
_entity_poly.type
_entity_poly.pdbx_seq_one_letter_code
_entity_poly.pdbx_strand_id
1 'polypeptide(L)'
;MGLVHKKDLKKKAKAGQEQEEQVVRLSRTQKKKAALSLQDLGERLVKLSDEQLKQIDLPEDILKAVKAAKTMKKHGPFDRQKQYIGSLMRKYDPAPVQEFLDALDQGKTTAKRKAL
;
A
#
# COMPACT_ATOMS: atom_id res chain seq x y z
N MET A 1 -51.24 -24.22 21.00
CA MET A 1 -50.31 -25.13 20.29
C MET A 1 -49.75 -24.34 19.12
N GLY A 2 -48.48 -23.95 19.16
CA GLY A 2 -47.84 -23.07 18.17
C GLY A 2 -46.39 -22.81 18.55
N LEU A 3 -45.55 -23.80 18.27
CA LEU A 3 -44.10 -23.78 18.45
C LEU A 3 -43.40 -23.08 17.26
N VAL A 4 -42.22 -22.51 17.57
CA VAL A 4 -41.11 -22.04 16.70
C VAL A 4 -41.39 -20.81 15.81
N HIS A 5 -40.55 -19.77 15.77
CA HIS A 5 -39.13 -19.83 15.43
C HIS A 5 -38.29 -18.69 16.05
N LYS A 6 -37.24 -19.08 16.79
CA LYS A 6 -36.14 -18.26 17.34
C LYS A 6 -35.19 -17.64 16.29
N LYS A 7 -35.67 -17.23 15.09
CA LYS A 7 -34.76 -16.96 13.96
C LYS A 7 -34.44 -15.50 13.63
N ASP A 8 -35.08 -14.52 14.26
CA ASP A 8 -34.80 -13.10 13.95
C ASP A 8 -33.93 -12.38 14.99
N LEU A 9 -33.22 -13.16 15.82
CA LEU A 9 -32.04 -12.68 16.57
C LEU A 9 -30.79 -12.49 15.69
N LYS A 10 -30.88 -12.75 14.38
CA LYS A 10 -29.79 -12.50 13.41
C LYS A 10 -29.73 -11.06 12.90
N LYS A 11 -30.29 -10.11 13.68
CA LYS A 11 -30.28 -8.64 13.41
C LYS A 11 -28.94 -7.95 13.78
N LYS A 12 -27.89 -8.72 14.13
CA LYS A 12 -26.54 -8.20 14.42
C LYS A 12 -25.46 -8.96 13.65
N ALA A 13 -25.34 -8.72 12.35
CA ALA A 13 -24.13 -9.09 11.59
C ALA A 13 -23.98 -8.32 10.27
N LYS A 14 -24.73 -7.22 10.06
CA LYS A 14 -24.72 -6.48 8.80
C LYS A 14 -24.60 -4.96 9.01
N ALA A 15 -23.86 -4.57 10.05
CA ALA A 15 -23.48 -3.19 10.31
C ALA A 15 -22.00 -3.05 9.99
N GLY A 16 -21.69 -2.65 8.77
CA GLY A 16 -20.32 -2.48 8.33
C GLY A 16 -20.18 -2.65 6.83
N GLN A 17 -20.91 -1.85 6.05
CA GLN A 17 -20.60 -1.46 4.66
C GLN A 17 -21.74 -0.59 4.10
N GLU A 18 -22.05 0.49 4.81
CA GLU A 18 -22.81 1.63 4.29
C GLU A 18 -21.79 2.76 4.15
N GLN A 19 -20.96 2.67 3.12
CA GLN A 19 -20.23 3.80 2.55
C GLN A 19 -20.81 4.02 1.14
N GLU A 20 -22.11 4.30 1.07
CA GLU A 20 -22.71 5.10 0.00
C GLU A 20 -22.28 6.55 0.32
N GLU A 21 -21.72 7.37 -0.55
CA GLU A 21 -22.22 7.79 -1.86
C GLU A 21 -21.13 8.69 -2.47
N GLN A 22 -20.96 8.69 -3.80
CA GLN A 22 -19.87 9.32 -4.56
C GLN A 22 -18.56 8.53 -4.68
N VAL A 23 -18.66 7.29 -5.16
CA VAL A 23 -17.55 6.70 -5.93
C VAL A 23 -17.42 7.52 -7.21
N VAL A 24 -16.59 8.57 -7.20
CA VAL A 24 -16.10 9.21 -8.42
C VAL A 24 -15.67 8.06 -9.34
N ARG A 25 -16.36 7.88 -10.48
CA ARG A 25 -15.97 6.89 -11.48
C ARG A 25 -14.59 7.30 -12.00
N LEU A 26 -13.53 6.87 -11.31
CA LEU A 26 -12.17 7.11 -11.76
C LEU A 26 -12.07 6.53 -13.18
N SER A 27 -11.59 7.34 -14.11
CA SER A 27 -11.42 6.92 -15.48
C SER A 27 -10.49 5.69 -15.53
N ARG A 28 -10.64 4.86 -16.57
CA ARG A 28 -9.74 3.71 -16.79
C ARG A 28 -8.26 4.13 -16.68
N THR A 29 -7.93 5.34 -17.14
CA THR A 29 -6.60 5.94 -17.05
C THR A 29 -6.20 6.28 -15.62
N GLN A 30 -7.08 6.87 -14.82
CA GLN A 30 -6.79 7.21 -13.43
C GLN A 30 -6.57 5.96 -12.56
N LYS A 31 -7.38 4.91 -12.76
CA LYS A 31 -7.20 3.62 -12.05
C LYS A 31 -5.86 2.99 -12.39
N LYS A 32 -5.43 3.07 -13.65
CA LYS A 32 -4.10 2.62 -14.08
C LYS A 32 -2.99 3.44 -13.42
N LYS A 33 -3.10 4.77 -13.41
CA LYS A 33 -2.11 5.65 -12.76
C LYS A 33 -1.97 5.35 -11.27
N ALA A 34 -3.09 5.25 -10.54
CA ALA A 34 -3.07 4.91 -9.12
C ALA A 34 -2.41 3.55 -8.86
N ALA A 35 -2.67 2.56 -9.72
CA ALA A 35 -2.01 1.26 -9.61
C ALA A 35 -0.50 1.33 -9.83
N LEU A 36 -0.04 2.11 -10.81
CA LEU A 36 1.37 2.32 -11.08
C LEU A 36 2.05 3.05 -9.91
N SER A 37 1.46 4.12 -9.38
CA SER A 37 2.02 4.87 -8.26
C SER A 37 2.26 4.00 -7.01
N LEU A 38 1.35 3.06 -6.73
CA LEU A 38 1.50 2.13 -5.61
C LEU A 38 2.58 1.07 -5.86
N GLN A 39 2.73 0.66 -7.12
CA GLN A 39 3.77 -0.28 -7.52
C GLN A 39 5.16 0.39 -7.47
N ASP A 40 5.25 1.64 -7.90
CA ASP A 40 6.44 2.48 -7.80
C ASP A 40 6.84 2.69 -6.34
N LEU A 41 5.88 2.92 -5.45
CA LEU A 41 6.12 2.94 -4.00
C LEU A 41 6.75 1.65 -3.49
N GLY A 42 6.18 0.50 -3.87
CA GLY A 42 6.73 -0.81 -3.51
C GLY A 42 8.17 -0.99 -4.02
N GLU A 43 8.46 -0.49 -5.22
CA GLU A 43 9.82 -0.50 -5.75
C GLU A 43 10.78 0.40 -4.95
N ARG A 44 10.35 1.61 -4.59
CA ARG A 44 11.15 2.55 -3.80
C ARG A 44 11.45 1.97 -2.41
N LEU A 45 10.47 1.34 -1.76
CA LEU A 45 10.64 0.67 -0.46
C LEU A 45 11.71 -0.41 -0.47
N VAL A 46 11.77 -1.25 -1.52
CA VAL A 46 12.77 -2.33 -1.60
C VAL A 46 14.19 -1.78 -1.79
N LYS A 47 14.32 -0.56 -2.32
CA LYS A 47 15.61 0.13 -2.47
C LYS A 47 16.09 0.84 -1.19
N LEU A 48 15.24 1.00 -0.18
CA LEU A 48 15.63 1.64 1.09
C LEU A 48 16.53 0.74 1.95
N SER A 49 17.36 1.37 2.78
CA SER A 49 18.15 0.67 3.80
C SER A 49 17.25 0.17 4.94
N ASP A 50 17.72 -0.81 5.71
CA ASP A 50 16.93 -1.33 6.84
C ASP A 50 16.79 -0.30 7.97
N GLU A 51 17.70 0.66 8.08
CA GLU A 51 17.60 1.79 9.00
C GLU A 51 16.47 2.74 8.60
N GLN A 52 16.35 3.06 7.31
CA GLN A 52 15.27 3.88 6.78
C GLN A 52 13.91 3.21 6.96
N LEU A 53 13.82 1.89 6.74
CA LEU A 53 12.59 1.13 6.96
C LEU A 53 12.14 1.13 8.43
N LYS A 54 13.07 1.19 9.38
CA LYS A 54 12.77 1.33 10.81
C LYS A 54 12.25 2.72 11.18
N GLN A 55 12.71 3.77 10.50
CA GLN A 55 12.26 5.14 10.77
C GLN A 55 10.79 5.38 10.39
N ILE A 56 10.30 4.70 9.34
CA ILE A 56 8.92 4.84 8.86
C ILE A 56 7.91 4.06 9.73
N ASP A 57 8.39 3.19 10.63
CA ASP A 57 7.57 2.28 11.44
C ASP A 57 6.53 1.50 10.60
N LEU A 58 7.03 0.79 9.58
CA LEU A 58 6.20 -0.01 8.70
C LEU A 58 5.61 -1.22 9.45
N PRO A 59 4.35 -1.60 9.16
CA PRO A 59 3.76 -2.79 9.75
C PRO A 59 4.53 -4.06 9.33
N GLU A 60 4.51 -5.07 10.19
CA GLU A 60 5.33 -6.28 10.02
C GLU A 60 5.12 -6.98 8.67
N ASP A 61 3.90 -6.98 8.14
CA ASP A 61 3.57 -7.62 6.85
C ASP A 61 4.37 -7.01 5.70
N ILE A 62 4.49 -5.68 5.70
CA ILE A 62 5.21 -4.95 4.68
C ILE A 62 6.71 -5.14 4.87
N LEU A 63 7.20 -5.08 6.11
CA LEU A 63 8.61 -5.33 6.42
C LEU A 63 9.05 -6.74 5.99
N LYS A 64 8.24 -7.76 6.29
CA LYS A 64 8.47 -9.15 5.86
C LYS A 64 8.50 -9.23 4.34
N ALA A 65 7.54 -8.60 3.65
CA ALA A 65 7.48 -8.60 2.20
C ALA A 65 8.69 -7.91 1.55
N VAL A 66 9.14 -6.78 2.10
CA VAL A 66 10.33 -6.05 1.64
C VAL A 66 11.62 -6.84 1.86
N LYS A 67 11.80 -7.45 3.04
CA LYS A 67 12.96 -8.32 3.32
C LYS A 67 13.00 -9.52 2.39
N ALA A 68 11.85 -10.15 2.12
CA ALA A 68 11.77 -11.24 1.15
C ALA A 68 12.12 -10.77 -0.27
N ALA A 69 11.72 -9.56 -0.67
CA ALA A 69 12.09 -9.02 -1.97
C ALA A 69 13.61 -8.83 -2.12
N LYS A 70 14.31 -8.42 -1.05
CA LYS A 70 15.78 -8.21 -1.07
C LYS A 70 16.57 -9.50 -1.28
N THR A 71 16.05 -10.65 -0.84
CA THR A 71 16.72 -11.96 -0.98
C THR A 71 16.35 -12.71 -2.26
N MET A 72 15.28 -12.30 -2.94
CA MET A 72 14.83 -12.93 -4.19
C MET A 72 15.76 -12.63 -5.37
N LYS A 73 15.79 -13.58 -6.33
CA LYS A 73 16.48 -13.39 -7.61
C LYS A 73 15.84 -12.24 -8.39
N LYS A 74 16.67 -11.35 -8.95
CA LYS A 74 16.27 -10.15 -9.68
C LYS A 74 15.65 -10.43 -11.06
N HIS A 75 14.57 -11.20 -11.11
CA HIS A 75 13.69 -11.43 -12.28
C HIS A 75 12.33 -11.91 -11.75
N GLY A 76 11.27 -11.89 -12.55
CA GLY A 76 10.00 -12.63 -12.34
C GLY A 76 9.43 -12.61 -10.90
N PRO A 77 9.87 -13.52 -10.01
CA PRO A 77 9.65 -13.41 -8.55
C PRO A 77 9.79 -12.00 -7.96
N PHE A 78 10.87 -11.27 -8.28
CA PHE A 78 11.12 -9.94 -7.73
C PHE A 78 10.03 -8.93 -8.13
N ASP A 79 9.63 -8.93 -9.41
CA ASP A 79 8.61 -8.02 -9.92
C ASP A 79 7.22 -8.31 -9.34
N ARG A 80 6.90 -9.61 -9.16
CA ARG A 80 5.67 -10.02 -8.46
C ARG A 80 5.69 -9.61 -7.00
N GLN A 81 6.83 -9.70 -6.33
CA GLN A 81 6.95 -9.27 -4.95
C GLN A 81 6.77 -7.76 -4.81
N LYS A 82 7.34 -6.95 -5.71
CA LYS A 82 7.07 -5.49 -5.76
C LYS A 82 5.58 -5.18 -5.93
N GLN A 83 4.89 -5.89 -6.82
CA GLN A 83 3.44 -5.75 -7.01
C GLN A 83 2.64 -6.13 -5.76
N TYR A 84 3.05 -7.21 -5.08
CA TYR A 84 2.44 -7.64 -3.84
C TYR A 84 2.61 -6.56 -2.74
N ILE A 85 3.81 -5.99 -2.60
CA ILE A 85 4.06 -4.86 -1.70
C ILE A 85 3.15 -3.67 -2.05
N GLY A 86 3.06 -3.28 -3.33
CA GLY A 86 2.16 -2.21 -3.76
C GLY A 86 0.67 -2.51 -3.52
N SER A 87 0.28 -3.79 -3.49
CA SER A 87 -1.07 -4.21 -3.12
C SER A 87 -1.30 -4.16 -1.60
N LEU A 88 -0.28 -4.47 -0.80
CA LEU A 88 -0.31 -4.28 0.65
C LEU A 88 -0.41 -2.79 1.03
N MET A 89 0.26 -1.90 0.29
CA MET A 89 0.15 -0.44 0.43
C MET A 89 -1.27 0.11 0.17
N ARG A 90 -2.20 -0.68 -0.36
CA ARG A 90 -3.61 -0.27 -0.45
C ARG A 90 -4.39 -0.54 0.83
N LYS A 91 -3.92 -1.53 1.60
CA LYS A 91 -4.55 -1.95 2.86
C LYS A 91 -4.05 -1.10 4.02
N TYR A 92 -2.79 -0.67 3.94
CA TYR A 92 -2.13 0.18 4.91
C TYR A 92 -2.01 1.59 4.31
N ASP A 93 -2.29 2.64 5.06
CA ASP A 93 -2.22 4.01 4.56
C ASP A 93 -0.80 4.31 4.00
N PRO A 94 -0.65 4.57 2.69
CA PRO A 94 0.65 4.82 2.09
C PRO A 94 1.14 6.27 2.27
N ALA A 95 0.31 7.18 2.81
CA ALA A 95 0.67 8.60 2.92
C ALA A 95 1.97 8.86 3.71
N PRO A 96 2.19 8.26 4.90
CA PRO A 96 3.44 8.48 5.66
C PRO A 96 4.68 7.97 4.91
N VAL A 97 4.52 6.87 4.16
CA VAL A 97 5.58 6.28 3.35
C VAL A 97 5.93 7.21 2.18
N GLN A 98 4.91 7.79 1.53
CA GLN A 98 5.09 8.77 0.46
C GLN A 98 5.83 10.01 0.96
N GLU A 99 5.38 10.60 2.06
CA GLU A 99 6.00 11.78 2.66
C GLU A 99 7.48 11.54 3.01
N PHE A 100 7.78 10.40 3.63
CA PHE A 100 9.18 10.05 3.95
C PHE A 100 10.03 9.88 2.69
N LEU A 101 9.51 9.19 1.68
CA LEU A 101 10.20 9.01 0.40
C LEU A 101 10.42 10.34 -0.34
N ASP A 102 9.47 11.26 -0.25
CA ASP A 102 9.57 12.58 -0.87
C ASP A 102 10.56 13.45 -0.10
N ALA A 103 10.61 13.38 1.23
CA ALA A 103 11.63 14.03 2.06
C ALA A 103 13.04 13.52 1.73
N LEU A 104 13.21 12.21 1.52
CA LEU A 104 14.48 11.62 1.08
C LEU A 104 14.91 12.11 -0.31
N ASP A 105 13.97 12.26 -1.23
CA ASP A 105 14.27 12.79 -2.56
C ASP A 105 14.61 14.28 -2.50
N GLN A 106 13.89 15.07 -1.70
CA GLN A 106 14.21 16.49 -1.47
C GLN A 106 15.62 16.67 -0.88
N GLY A 107 15.99 15.85 0.10
CA GLY A 107 17.35 15.83 0.66
C GLY A 107 18.44 15.53 -0.39
N LYS A 108 18.15 14.66 -1.36
CA LYS A 108 19.07 14.35 -2.49
C LYS A 108 19.09 15.45 -3.56
N THR A 109 17.95 16.12 -3.81
CA THR A 109 17.84 17.16 -4.85
C THR A 109 18.53 18.47 -4.50
N THR A 110 18.81 18.73 -3.22
CA THR A 110 19.63 19.89 -2.81
C THR A 110 21.05 19.82 -3.40
N ALA A 111 21.55 18.62 -3.74
CA ALA A 111 22.82 18.43 -4.46
C ALA A 111 22.72 18.58 -6.00
N LYS A 112 21.51 18.75 -6.57
CA LYS A 112 21.26 18.84 -8.02
C LYS A 112 20.69 20.19 -8.48
N ARG A 113 20.83 21.27 -7.69
CA ARG A 113 20.63 22.64 -8.17
C ARG A 113 21.96 23.26 -8.63
N LYS A 114 22.51 22.75 -9.73
CA LYS A 114 23.45 23.50 -10.57
C LYS A 114 23.23 23.09 -12.03
N ALA A 115 23.02 24.09 -12.87
CA ALA A 115 22.63 24.06 -14.29
C ALA A 115 21.16 23.65 -14.50
N LEU A 116 20.30 24.42 -15.18
CA LEU A 116 20.48 25.54 -16.08
C LEU A 116 19.20 26.39 -16.07
#